data_AF-A0A091C2C1-F1
#
_entry.id   AF-A0A091C2C1-F1
#
_cell.length_a   1.000
_cell.length_b   1.000
_cell.length_c   1.000
_cell.angle_alpha   90.00
_cell.angle_beta   90.00
_cell.angle_gamma   90.00
#
_symmetry.space_group_name_H-M   'P 1'
#
loop_
_entity.id
_entity.type
_entity.pdbx_description
1 polymer ?
#
loop_
_entity_poly.entity_id
_entity_poly.type
_entity_poly.pdbx_seq_one_letter_code
_entity_poly.pdbx_strand_id
1 'polypeptide(L)' 'MSEYHKRYPYYAFDQNAGYGTKTHLTGLSEHGITPIHRKSYAPIKKYL' A
#
# COMPACT_ATOMS: atom_id res chain seq x y z
N MET A 1 -1.09 -8.24 -7.79
CA MET A 1 -0.43 -7.06 -8.41
C MET A 1 1.08 -7.22 -8.32
N SER A 2 1.63 -8.24 -8.99
CA SER A 2 3.01 -8.70 -8.75
C SER A 2 4.08 -7.71 -9.25
N GLU A 3 3.84 -7.03 -10.37
CA GLU A 3 4.76 -5.98 -10.86
C GLU A 3 4.86 -4.80 -9.89
N TYR A 4 3.74 -4.41 -9.25
CA TYR A 4 3.77 -3.37 -8.23
C TYR A 4 4.45 -3.83 -6.95
N HIS A 5 4.35 -5.11 -6.59
CA HIS A 5 5.09 -5.66 -5.46
C HIS A 5 6.61 -5.60 -5.69
N LYS A 6 7.09 -5.92 -6.89
CA LYS A 6 8.52 -5.77 -7.23
C LYS A 6 9.03 -4.34 -7.01
N ARG A 7 8.21 -3.34 -7.36
CA ARG A 7 8.56 -1.92 -7.20
C ARG A 7 8.34 -1.39 -5.77
N TYR A 8 7.36 -1.94 -5.07
CA TYR A 8 6.92 -1.51 -3.74
C TYR A 8 6.76 -2.76 -2.84
N PRO A 9 7.87 -3.36 -2.37
CA PRO A 9 7.85 -4.68 -1.74
C PRO A 9 7.16 -4.71 -0.36
N TYR A 10 7.08 -3.56 0.32
CA TYR A 10 6.62 -3.48 1.72
C TYR A 10 5.10 -3.56 1.92
N TYR A 11 4.32 -3.61 0.83
CA TYR A 11 2.86 -3.55 0.91
C TYR A 11 2.17 -4.87 0.53
N ALA A 12 2.92 -5.92 0.16
CA ALA A 12 2.39 -7.24 -0.24
C ALA A 12 1.31 -7.18 -1.35
N PHE A 13 1.49 -6.31 -2.35
CA PHE A 13 0.55 -6.12 -3.46
C PHE A 13 0.30 -7.37 -4.32
N ASP A 14 1.25 -8.28 -4.36
CA ASP A 14 1.11 -9.59 -4.99
C ASP A 14 0.07 -10.46 -4.25
N GLN A 15 0.02 -10.37 -2.92
CA GLN A 15 -0.87 -11.16 -2.05
C GLN A 15 -2.24 -10.50 -1.81
N ASN A 16 -2.27 -9.19 -1.57
CA ASN A 16 -3.48 -8.48 -1.12
C ASN A 16 -4.13 -7.62 -2.21
N ALA A 17 -3.53 -7.49 -3.39
CA ALA A 17 -4.03 -6.66 -4.49
C ALA A 17 -4.43 -5.22 -4.08
N GLY A 18 -3.78 -4.65 -3.07
CA GLY A 18 -4.04 -3.29 -2.58
C GLY A 18 -5.18 -3.15 -1.58
N TYR A 19 -5.79 -4.25 -1.13
CA TYR A 19 -6.72 -4.23 0.01
C TYR A 19 -5.95 -3.99 1.31
N GLY A 20 -6.56 -3.22 2.23
CA GLY A 20 -5.98 -2.80 3.51
C GLY A 20 -5.82 -3.93 4.53
N THR A 21 -5.05 -4.96 4.20
CA THR A 21 -4.66 -6.03 5.13
C THR A 21 -3.63 -5.52 6.14
N LYS A 22 -3.42 -6.28 7.22
CA LYS A 22 -2.43 -5.92 8.25
C LYS A 22 -1.06 -5.61 7.64
N THR A 23 -0.56 -6.44 6.73
CA THR A 23 0.72 -6.22 6.05
C THR A 23 0.75 -4.94 5.21
N HIS A 24 -0.35 -4.62 4.52
CA HIS A 24 -0.45 -3.36 3.78
C HIS A 24 -0.41 -2.16 4.74
N LEU A 25 -1.20 -2.21 5.81
CA LEU A 25 -1.26 -1.14 6.81
C LEU A 25 0.10 -0.93 7.51
N THR A 26 0.83 -2.00 7.82
CA THR A 26 2.20 -1.93 8.32
C THR A 26 3.14 -1.26 7.32
N GLY A 27 3.08 -1.65 6.04
CA GLY A 27 3.84 -1.01 4.97
C GLY A 27 3.52 0.49 4.84
N LEU A 28 2.27 0.89 5.00
CA LEU A 28 1.85 2.30 5.02
C LEU A 28 2.41 3.06 6.23
N SER A 29 2.42 2.46 7.42
CA SER A 29 2.99 3.10 8.62
C SER A 29 4.51 3.25 8.55
N GLU A 30 5.21 2.29 7.98
CA GLU A 30 6.68 2.25 7.98
C GLU A 30 7.30 2.97 6.77
N HIS A 31 6.65 2.89 5.60
CA HIS A 31 7.20 3.39 4.33
C HIS A 31 6.36 4.49 3.67
N GLY A 32 5.23 4.87 4.27
CA GLY A 32 4.33 5.90 3.74
C GLY A 32 3.54 5.43 2.51
N ILE A 33 2.93 6.38 1.80
CA ILE A 33 2.16 6.10 0.58
C ILE A 33 3.04 6.08 -0.67
N THR A 34 2.57 5.38 -1.70
CA THR A 34 3.19 5.32 -3.02
C THR A 34 2.29 5.97 -4.09
N PRO A 35 2.82 6.32 -5.29
CA PRO A 35 2.04 6.95 -6.35
C PRO A 35 0.79 6.16 -6.81
N ILE A 36 0.75 4.84 -6.59
CA ILE A 36 -0.37 3.99 -6.99
C ILE A 36 -1.49 3.92 -5.94
N HIS A 37 -1.27 4.48 -4.75
CA HIS A 37 -2.29 4.52 -3.71
C HIS A 37 -3.38 5.55 -4.06
N ARG A 38 -4.64 5.15 -3.85
CA ARG A 38 -5.80 6.02 -4.09
C ARG A 38 -5.92 7.04 -2.95
N LYS A 39 -5.46 8.25 -3.20
CA LYS A 39 -5.42 9.37 -2.24
C LYS A 39 -6.77 9.72 -1.58
N SER A 40 -7.89 9.43 -2.24
CA SER A 40 -9.23 9.67 -1.70
C SER A 40 -9.71 8.58 -0.73
N TYR A 41 -9.07 7.42 -0.67
CA TYR A 41 -9.52 6.29 0.14
C TYR A 41 -8.95 6.39 1.55
N ALA A 42 -9.73 6.01 2.56
CA ALA A 42 -9.18 5.71 3.88
C ALA A 42 -8.41 4.36 3.79
N PRO A 43 -7.24 4.21 4.43
CA PRO A 43 -6.56 5.17 5.31
C PRO A 43 -5.58 6.12 4.59
N ILE A 44 -5.41 6.02 3.27
CA ILE A 44 -4.40 6.75 2.47
C ILE A 44 -4.49 8.26 2.67
N LYS A 45 -5.70 8.82 2.76
CA LYS A 45 -5.92 10.26 3.01
C LYS A 45 -5.22 10.79 4.27
N LYS A 46 -4.93 9.94 5.27
CA LYS A 46 -4.25 10.33 6.51
C LYS A 46 -2.74 10.54 6.35
N TYR A 47 -2.17 10.11 5.22
CA TYR A 47 -0.74 10.16 4.92
C TYR A 47 -0.40 11.23 3.85
N LEU A 48 -1.36 12.11 3.53
CA LEU A 48 -1.18 13.31 2.72
C LEU A 48 -0.92 14.50 3.65
#